data_AF-A0AAW9MYE9-F1
#
_entry.id   AF-A0AAW9MYE9-F1
#
_cell.length_a   1.000
_cell.length_b   1.000
_cell.length_c   1.000
_cell.angle_alpha   90.00
_cell.angle_beta   90.00
_cell.angle_gamma   90.00
#
_symmetry.space_group_name_H-M   'P 1'
#
loop_
_entity.id
_entity.type
_entity.pdbx_description
1 polymer ?
#
loop_
_entity_poly.entity_id
_entity_poly.type
_entity_poly.pdbx_seq_one_letter_code
_entity_poly.pdbx_strand_id
1 'polypeptide(L)'
;MAFFMKPVVFTLTIFFIGFPLLGKILVSFLKYEQFVTTEFLFAKAEFYKTGKGENISFSEYKRVFKEKEEEARRKRESEERKAQEEAYRRAFEEFFRNAGGAYYRQSYGGGSGQYNSSYQTVSNFKDEYEKNARILEVDPKSDKYEIKLAYRKMAKKYHPDLNKEEGATKKFQEINSAFEFFTDENIERYRKMIDINK
;
A
#
# COMPACT_ATOMS: atom_id res chain seq x y z
N MET A 1 -36.70 6.11 24.08
CA MET A 1 -35.43 5.77 24.77
C MET A 1 -35.57 5.45 26.27
N ALA A 2 -36.78 5.33 26.85
CA ALA A 2 -36.94 5.10 28.31
C ALA A 2 -36.94 3.61 28.75
N PHE A 3 -36.93 2.66 27.82
CA PHE A 3 -37.04 1.22 28.14
C PHE A 3 -35.74 0.64 28.73
N PHE A 4 -34.59 1.21 28.38
CA PHE A 4 -33.26 0.78 28.85
C PHE A 4 -32.86 1.31 30.23
N MET A 5 -33.64 2.22 30.83
CA MET A 5 -33.34 2.78 32.16
C MET A 5 -33.80 1.89 33.33
N LYS A 6 -34.49 0.77 33.05
CA LYS A 6 -34.83 -0.19 34.10
C LYS A 6 -33.58 -1.02 34.43
N PRO A 7 -33.08 -0.99 35.68
CA PRO A 7 -31.82 -1.64 36.05
C PRO A 7 -31.83 -3.15 35.74
N VAL A 8 -33.00 -3.80 35.85
CA VAL A 8 -33.18 -5.23 35.54
C VAL A 8 -33.08 -5.54 34.04
N VAL A 9 -33.58 -4.67 33.17
CA VAL A 9 -33.50 -4.88 31.70
C VAL A 9 -32.06 -4.67 31.22
N PHE A 10 -31.36 -3.72 31.82
CA PHE A 10 -29.96 -3.45 31.53
C PHE A 10 -29.03 -4.61 31.94
N THR A 11 -29.20 -5.18 33.13
CA THR A 11 -28.40 -6.33 33.59
C THR A 11 -28.61 -7.57 32.74
N LEU A 12 -29.87 -7.88 32.36
CA LEU A 12 -30.18 -8.99 31.47
C LEU A 12 -29.56 -8.79 30.08
N THR A 13 -29.58 -7.57 29.56
CA THR A 13 -28.97 -7.25 28.25
C THR A 13 -27.46 -7.45 28.27
N ILE A 14 -26.76 -6.99 29.32
CA ILE A 14 -25.32 -7.23 29.51
C ILE A 14 -25.04 -8.73 29.65
N PHE A 15 -25.89 -9.48 30.36
CA PHE A 15 -25.70 -10.91 30.53
C PHE A 15 -25.83 -11.66 29.20
N PHE A 16 -26.90 -11.42 28.44
CA PHE A 16 -27.13 -12.12 27.16
C PHE A 16 -26.14 -11.74 26.05
N ILE A 17 -25.57 -10.53 26.08
CA ILE A 17 -24.57 -10.09 25.08
C ILE A 17 -23.14 -10.37 25.55
N GLY A 18 -22.86 -10.11 26.84
CA GLY A 18 -21.55 -10.25 27.43
C GLY A 18 -21.14 -11.70 27.67
N PHE A 19 -22.06 -12.56 28.14
CA PHE A 19 -21.74 -13.95 28.45
C PHE A 19 -21.29 -14.77 27.23
N PRO A 20 -21.92 -14.67 26.04
CA PRO A 20 -21.43 -15.37 24.84
C PRO A 20 -20.06 -14.88 24.36
N LEU A 21 -19.76 -13.60 24.52
CA LEU A 21 -18.46 -13.02 24.14
C LEU A 21 -17.37 -13.42 25.14
N LEU A 22 -17.63 -13.28 26.44
CA LEU A 22 -16.73 -13.68 27.52
C LEU A 22 -16.45 -15.19 27.48
N GLY A 23 -17.47 -16.01 27.25
CA GLY A 23 -17.31 -17.46 27.12
C GLY A 23 -16.38 -17.84 25.97
N LYS A 24 -16.51 -17.21 24.80
CA LYS A 24 -15.61 -17.47 23.66
C LYS A 24 -14.17 -17.07 23.94
N ILE A 25 -13.96 -15.89 24.56
CA ILE A 25 -12.64 -15.40 24.96
C ILE A 25 -12.00 -16.37 25.97
N LEU A 26 -12.76 -16.81 26.97
CA LEU A 26 -12.29 -17.75 27.98
C LEU A 26 -11.93 -19.11 27.38
N VAL A 27 -12.76 -19.67 26.50
CA VAL A 27 -12.46 -20.93 25.81
C VAL A 27 -11.21 -20.80 24.95
N SER A 28 -11.02 -19.68 24.26
CA SER A 28 -9.79 -19.41 23.49
C SER A 28 -8.56 -19.34 24.38
N PHE A 29 -8.68 -18.68 25.53
CA PHE A 29 -7.60 -18.58 26.52
C PHE A 29 -7.24 -19.94 27.12
N LEU A 30 -8.23 -20.75 27.50
CA LEU A 30 -8.01 -22.09 28.04
C LEU A 30 -7.35 -23.02 27.02
N LYS A 31 -7.77 -22.96 25.75
CA LYS A 31 -7.13 -23.71 24.67
C LYS A 31 -5.66 -23.29 24.48
N TYR A 32 -5.37 -22.00 24.55
CA TYR A 32 -4.01 -21.48 24.47
C TYR A 32 -3.14 -22.00 25.61
N GLU A 33 -3.61 -21.90 26.87
CA GLU A 33 -2.88 -22.40 28.04
C GLU A 33 -2.65 -23.91 27.95
N GLN A 34 -3.67 -24.69 27.56
CA GLN A 34 -3.54 -26.13 27.37
C GLN A 34 -2.52 -26.48 26.28
N PHE A 35 -2.54 -25.76 25.15
CA PHE A 35 -1.61 -25.99 24.05
C PHE A 35 -0.16 -25.68 24.46
N VAL A 36 0.07 -24.50 25.04
CA VAL A 36 1.41 -24.06 25.47
C VAL A 36 1.98 -24.94 26.56
N THR A 37 1.17 -25.38 27.53
CA THR A 37 1.60 -26.32 28.57
C THR A 37 1.95 -27.69 28.01
N THR A 38 1.15 -28.19 27.07
CA THR A 38 1.39 -29.48 26.42
C THR A 38 2.71 -29.46 25.65
N GLU A 39 2.92 -28.47 24.79
CA GLU A 39 4.16 -28.33 24.02
C GLU A 39 5.39 -28.15 24.92
N PHE A 40 5.26 -27.40 26.02
CA PHE A 40 6.32 -27.26 27.01
C PHE A 40 6.69 -28.60 27.65
N LEU A 41 5.68 -29.39 28.06
CA LEU A 41 5.91 -30.70 28.69
C LEU A 41 6.55 -31.68 27.71
N PHE A 42 6.15 -31.66 26.43
CA PHE A 42 6.79 -32.44 25.38
C PHE A 42 8.25 -32.05 25.19
N ALA A 43 8.55 -30.75 25.05
CA ALA A 43 9.92 -30.26 24.92
C ALA A 43 10.79 -30.68 26.12
N LYS A 44 10.24 -30.59 27.33
CA LYS A 44 10.94 -31.01 28.55
C LYS A 44 11.13 -32.53 28.62
N ALA A 45 10.15 -33.32 28.19
CA ALA A 45 10.25 -34.77 28.11
C ALA A 45 11.31 -35.20 27.08
N GLU A 46 11.38 -34.53 25.93
CA GLU A 46 12.43 -34.78 24.93
C GLU A 46 13.82 -34.47 25.46
N PHE A 47 13.97 -33.36 26.20
CA PHE A 47 15.23 -33.01 26.86
C PHE A 47 15.69 -34.12 27.81
N TYR A 48 14.81 -34.63 28.68
CA TYR A 48 15.18 -35.71 29.60
C TYR A 48 15.39 -37.07 28.92
N LYS A 49 14.71 -37.33 27.80
CA LYS A 49 14.83 -38.60 27.06
C LYS A 49 16.09 -38.67 26.19
N THR A 50 16.47 -37.55 25.57
CA THR A 50 17.50 -37.51 24.51
C THR A 50 18.73 -36.69 24.89
N GLY A 51 18.65 -35.87 25.94
CA GLY A 51 19.67 -34.90 26.31
C GLY A 51 19.79 -33.72 25.34
N LYS A 52 18.95 -33.64 24.29
CA LYS A 52 18.94 -32.56 23.29
C LYS A 52 17.83 -31.56 23.60
N GLY A 53 18.16 -30.27 23.50
CA GLY A 53 17.22 -29.16 23.73
C GLY A 53 17.63 -28.28 24.91
N GLU A 54 16.90 -27.18 25.12
CA GLU A 54 17.13 -26.27 26.24
C GLU A 54 16.21 -26.61 27.42
N ASN A 55 16.78 -26.70 28.63
CA ASN A 55 16.01 -26.81 29.87
C ASN A 55 15.54 -25.42 30.31
N ILE A 56 14.63 -24.84 29.54
CA ILE A 56 14.02 -23.54 29.86
C ILE A 56 12.88 -23.70 30.87
N SER A 57 12.72 -22.68 31.71
CA SER A 57 11.60 -22.59 32.64
C SER A 57 10.28 -22.37 31.89
N PHE A 58 9.13 -22.71 32.51
CA PHE A 58 7.83 -22.55 31.87
C PHE A 58 7.51 -21.08 31.52
N SER A 59 7.90 -20.13 32.36
CA SER A 59 7.74 -18.70 32.11
C SER A 59 8.58 -18.22 30.92
N GLU A 60 9.79 -18.76 30.79
CA GLU A 60 10.68 -18.47 29.66
C GLU A 60 10.19 -19.09 28.36
N TYR A 61 9.67 -20.32 28.42
CA TYR A 61 9.00 -20.97 27.30
C TYR A 61 7.81 -20.14 26.79
N LYS A 62 6.95 -19.66 27.69
CA LYS A 62 5.83 -18.76 27.33
C LYS A 62 6.31 -17.50 26.60
N ARG A 63 7.40 -16.88 27.06
CA ARG A 63 7.98 -15.68 26.44
C ARG A 63 8.43 -15.96 25.01
N VAL A 64 9.21 -17.03 24.82
CA VAL A 64 9.72 -17.44 23.49
C VAL A 64 8.58 -17.83 22.55
N PHE A 65 7.57 -18.55 23.05
CA PHE A 65 6.40 -18.92 22.25
C PHE A 65 5.65 -17.68 21.74
N LYS A 66 5.40 -16.71 22.63
CA LYS A 66 4.74 -15.45 22.27
C LYS A 66 5.55 -14.63 21.26
N GLU A 67 6.87 -14.58 21.43
CA GLU A 67 7.76 -13.88 20.51
C GLU A 67 7.76 -14.51 19.11
N LYS A 68 7.82 -15.84 19.01
CA LYS A 68 7.70 -16.55 17.73
C LYS A 68 6.38 -16.28 17.02
N GLU A 69 5.28 -16.22 17.78
CA GLU A 69 3.96 -15.90 17.22
C GLU A 69 3.89 -14.46 16.70
N GLU A 70 4.44 -13.50 17.45
CA GLU A 70 4.54 -12.10 17.02
C GLU A 70 5.43 -11.92 15.80
N GLU A 71 6.57 -12.61 15.75
CA GLU A 71 7.49 -12.60 14.61
C GLU A 71 6.82 -13.19 13.36
N ALA A 72 6.15 -14.34 13.51
CA ALA A 72 5.38 -14.95 12.43
C ALA A 72 4.28 -14.02 11.92
N ARG A 73 3.58 -13.29 12.82
CA ARG A 73 2.59 -12.28 12.45
C ARG A 73 3.23 -11.13 11.67
N ARG A 74 4.31 -10.54 12.18
CA ARG A 74 5.05 -9.44 11.50
C ARG A 74 5.56 -9.87 10.12
N LYS A 75 6.05 -11.10 10.01
CA LYS A 75 6.51 -11.68 8.75
C LYS A 75 5.36 -11.82 7.74
N ARG A 76 4.22 -12.39 8.16
CA ARG A 76 3.02 -12.47 7.31
C ARG A 76 2.52 -11.11 6.88
N GLU A 77 2.41 -10.15 7.79
CA GLU A 77 2.00 -8.77 7.46
C GLU A 77 2.97 -8.11 6.48
N SER A 78 4.28 -8.32 6.64
CA SER A 78 5.30 -7.86 5.68
C SER A 78 5.16 -8.54 4.31
N GLU A 79 4.97 -9.86 4.29
CA GLU A 79 4.78 -10.65 3.06
C GLU A 79 3.51 -10.23 2.32
N GLU A 80 2.39 -10.07 3.04
CA GLU A 80 1.13 -9.56 2.50
C GLU A 80 1.27 -8.14 1.97
N ARG A 81 1.95 -7.23 2.69
CA ARG A 81 2.25 -5.88 2.20
C ARG A 81 3.08 -5.91 0.92
N LYS A 82 4.12 -6.74 0.86
CA LYS A 82 4.94 -6.92 -0.35
C LYS A 82 4.13 -7.51 -1.49
N ALA A 83 3.31 -8.53 -1.23
CA ALA A 83 2.44 -9.14 -2.23
C ALA A 83 1.40 -8.16 -2.74
N GLN A 84 0.82 -7.33 -1.86
CA GLN A 84 -0.13 -6.28 -2.23
C GLN A 84 0.54 -5.18 -3.05
N GLU A 85 1.77 -4.77 -2.67
CA GLU A 85 2.56 -3.80 -3.42
C GLU A 85 2.95 -4.33 -4.81
N GLU A 86 3.34 -5.60 -4.89
CA GLU A 86 3.68 -6.25 -6.15
C GLU A 86 2.45 -6.43 -7.05
N ALA A 87 1.33 -6.89 -6.49
CA ALA A 87 0.06 -7.00 -7.20
C ALA A 87 -0.39 -5.64 -7.73
N TYR A 88 -0.29 -4.58 -6.91
CA TYR A 88 -0.57 -3.22 -7.33
C TYR A 88 0.36 -2.77 -8.45
N ARG A 89 1.67 -3.04 -8.34
CA ARG A 89 2.64 -2.71 -9.38
C ARG A 89 2.33 -3.42 -10.70
N ARG A 90 1.99 -4.71 -10.65
CA ARG A 90 1.62 -5.51 -11.84
C ARG A 90 0.33 -4.98 -12.46
N ALA A 91 -0.72 -4.79 -11.66
CA ALA A 91 -2.00 -4.25 -12.13
C ALA A 91 -1.84 -2.86 -12.74
N PHE A 92 -1.00 -2.01 -12.15
CA PHE A 92 -0.64 -0.71 -12.71
C PHE A 92 0.07 -0.86 -14.06
N GLU A 93 1.12 -1.69 -14.15
CA GLU A 93 1.84 -1.92 -15.41
C GLU A 93 0.94 -2.50 -16.50
N GLU A 94 0.04 -3.43 -16.17
CA GLU A 94 -0.97 -3.96 -17.09
C GLU A 94 -2.01 -2.93 -17.48
N PHE A 95 -2.47 -2.09 -16.54
CA PHE A 95 -3.32 -0.95 -16.85
C PHE A 95 -2.64 -0.08 -17.90
N PHE A 96 -1.38 0.33 -17.74
CA PHE A 96 -0.70 1.12 -18.77
C PHE A 96 -0.52 0.38 -20.10
N ARG A 97 -0.25 -0.92 -20.05
CA ARG A 97 -0.06 -1.76 -21.25
C ARG A 97 -1.36 -1.96 -22.04
N ASN A 98 -2.49 -2.19 -21.37
CA ASN A 98 -3.75 -2.60 -21.99
C ASN A 98 -4.85 -1.51 -21.97
N ALA A 99 -4.93 -0.68 -20.93
CA ALA A 99 -6.04 0.25 -20.69
C ALA A 99 -5.67 1.74 -20.76
N GLY A 100 -4.53 2.14 -20.17
CA GLY A 100 -4.01 3.50 -20.14
C GLY A 100 -3.63 4.04 -21.52
N GLY A 101 -3.21 3.17 -22.45
CA GLY A 101 -2.93 3.58 -23.84
C GLY A 101 -4.12 3.50 -24.81
N ALA A 102 -5.05 2.55 -24.61
CA ALA A 102 -6.10 2.24 -25.59
C ALA A 102 -7.52 2.62 -25.13
N TYR A 103 -7.89 2.31 -23.89
CA TYR A 103 -9.21 2.66 -23.32
C TYR A 103 -9.33 4.17 -23.05
N TYR A 104 -8.22 4.81 -22.67
CA TYR A 104 -8.16 6.25 -22.42
C TYR A 104 -8.27 7.09 -23.71
N ARG A 105 -7.62 6.65 -24.80
CA ARG A 105 -7.76 7.25 -26.15
C ARG A 105 -9.21 7.23 -26.65
N GLN A 106 -9.98 6.21 -26.25
CA GLN A 106 -11.34 5.97 -26.74
C GLN A 106 -12.43 6.63 -25.87
N SER A 107 -12.25 6.74 -24.55
CA SER A 107 -13.30 7.21 -23.62
C SER A 107 -13.34 8.73 -23.40
N TYR A 108 -12.26 9.47 -23.68
CA TYR A 108 -12.17 10.93 -23.43
C TYR A 108 -11.70 11.75 -24.64
N GLY A 109 -12.01 11.28 -25.85
CA GLY A 109 -11.77 12.04 -27.06
C GLY A 109 -10.30 12.17 -27.40
N GLY A 110 -9.85 11.39 -28.39
CA GLY A 110 -8.67 11.72 -29.16
C GLY A 110 -8.86 13.10 -29.82
N GLY A 111 -8.51 14.15 -29.09
CA GLY A 111 -7.84 15.28 -29.69
C GLY A 111 -6.53 14.71 -30.19
N SER A 112 -6.46 14.43 -31.49
CA SER A 112 -5.20 14.41 -32.22
C SER A 112 -4.45 15.67 -31.79
N GLY A 113 -3.54 15.52 -30.82
CA GLY A 113 -2.46 16.45 -30.62
C GLY A 113 -1.68 16.39 -31.92
N GLN A 114 -2.11 17.24 -32.86
CA GLN A 114 -1.34 17.66 -33.99
C GLN A 114 -0.08 18.23 -33.34
N TYR A 115 0.92 17.36 -33.14
CA TYR A 115 2.25 17.73 -32.71
C TYR A 115 2.72 18.65 -33.82
N ASN A 116 2.49 19.93 -33.60
CA ASN A 116 2.91 20.99 -34.48
C ASN A 116 4.42 21.03 -34.27
N SER A 117 5.13 20.22 -35.07
CA SER A 117 6.56 20.34 -35.29
C SER A 117 6.79 21.65 -36.02
N SER A 118 6.59 22.75 -35.31
CA SER A 118 6.92 24.09 -35.73
C SER A 118 7.92 24.61 -34.70
N TYR A 119 9.19 24.53 -35.08
CA TYR A 119 10.34 25.25 -34.53
C TYR A 119 10.08 25.92 -33.15
N GLN A 120 10.14 25.14 -32.08
CA GLN A 120 10.01 25.69 -30.72
C GLN A 120 11.31 26.36 -30.30
N THR A 121 11.22 27.67 -30.10
CA THR A 121 12.23 28.52 -29.47
C THR A 121 12.67 27.91 -28.13
N VAL A 122 13.98 27.94 -27.86
CA VAL A 122 14.64 27.31 -26.70
C VAL A 122 14.05 27.69 -25.34
N SER A 123 13.39 28.85 -25.23
CA SER A 123 12.73 29.30 -23.99
C SER A 123 11.50 28.48 -23.62
N ASN A 124 10.74 27.99 -24.61
CA ASN A 124 9.41 27.43 -24.36
C ASN A 124 9.45 25.99 -23.82
N PHE A 125 10.50 25.22 -24.14
CA PHE A 125 10.64 23.83 -23.70
C PHE A 125 10.92 23.72 -22.19
N LYS A 126 11.76 24.61 -21.65
CA LYS A 126 12.12 24.60 -20.22
C LYS A 126 10.89 24.84 -19.35
N ASP A 127 10.09 25.84 -19.69
CA ASP A 127 8.88 26.20 -18.96
C ASP A 127 7.82 25.08 -19.00
N GLU A 128 7.71 24.41 -20.14
CA GLU A 128 6.83 23.26 -20.32
C GLU A 128 7.29 22.05 -19.48
N TYR A 129 8.59 21.77 -19.46
CA TYR A 129 9.19 20.73 -18.63
C TYR A 129 8.94 21.00 -17.13
N GLU A 130 9.24 22.21 -16.66
CA GLU A 130 9.00 22.60 -15.26
C GLU A 130 7.51 22.58 -14.90
N LYS A 131 6.61 22.95 -15.83
CA LYS A 131 5.17 22.83 -15.62
C LYS A 131 4.74 21.37 -15.44
N ASN A 132 5.21 20.46 -16.29
CA ASN A 132 4.89 19.03 -16.16
C ASN A 132 5.46 18.43 -14.87
N ALA A 133 6.65 18.87 -14.44
CA ALA A 133 7.24 18.48 -13.16
C ALA A 133 6.37 18.94 -11.97
N ARG A 134 5.85 20.17 -12.03
CA ARG A 134 4.90 20.70 -11.02
C ARG A 134 3.60 19.90 -10.96
N ILE A 135 3.05 19.46 -12.10
CA ILE A 135 1.83 18.64 -12.15
C ILE A 135 2.03 17.28 -11.46
N LEU A 136 3.21 16.67 -11.64
CA LEU A 136 3.57 15.41 -10.97
C LEU A 136 4.09 15.61 -9.53
N GLU A 137 4.20 16.87 -9.08
CA GLU A 137 4.81 17.26 -7.80
C GLU A 137 6.23 16.68 -7.60
N VAL A 138 7.06 16.74 -8.65
CA VAL A 138 8.47 16.31 -8.64
C VAL A 138 9.43 17.45 -8.90
N ASP A 139 10.69 17.26 -8.50
CA ASP A 139 11.76 18.18 -8.89
C ASP A 139 12.02 18.05 -10.40
N PRO A 140 12.20 19.14 -11.15
CA PRO A 140 12.59 19.06 -12.57
C PRO A 140 13.92 18.32 -12.81
N LYS A 141 14.76 18.13 -11.78
CA LYS A 141 16.01 17.36 -11.85
C LYS A 141 15.84 15.90 -11.42
N SER A 142 14.62 15.49 -11.06
CA SER A 142 14.32 14.12 -10.65
C SER A 142 14.68 13.11 -11.72
N ASP A 143 15.10 11.92 -11.28
CA ASP A 143 15.41 10.83 -12.19
C ASP A 143 14.13 10.19 -12.76
N LYS A 144 14.25 9.48 -13.88
CA LYS A 144 13.14 8.77 -14.52
C LYS A 144 12.42 7.84 -13.53
N TYR A 145 13.15 7.22 -12.61
CA TYR A 145 12.57 6.39 -11.55
C TYR A 145 11.65 7.20 -10.62
N GLU A 146 12.08 8.40 -10.21
CA GLU A 146 11.31 9.27 -9.32
C GLU A 146 10.06 9.83 -10.02
N ILE A 147 10.18 10.25 -11.28
CA ILE A 147 9.05 10.69 -12.10
C ILE A 147 8.00 9.58 -12.20
N LYS A 148 8.43 8.33 -12.46
CA LYS A 148 7.53 7.16 -12.51
C LYS A 148 6.90 6.85 -11.15
N LEU A 149 7.64 7.05 -10.06
CA LEU A 149 7.13 6.83 -8.70
C LEU A 149 6.09 7.89 -8.31
N ALA A 150 6.34 9.16 -8.62
CA ALA A 150 5.41 10.25 -8.35
C ALA A 150 4.13 10.11 -9.17
N TYR A 151 4.27 9.76 -10.45
CA TYR A 151 3.15 9.42 -11.32
C TYR A 151 2.27 8.30 -10.72
N ARG A 152 2.87 7.20 -10.24
CA ARG A 152 2.15 6.12 -9.55
C ARG A 152 1.36 6.61 -8.34
N LYS A 153 1.98 7.46 -7.51
CA LYS A 153 1.33 8.04 -6.31
C LYS A 153 0.13 8.91 -6.70
N MET A 154 0.29 9.76 -7.71
CA MET A 154 -0.77 10.65 -8.18
C MET A 154 -1.90 9.91 -8.88
N ALA A 155 -1.57 8.93 -9.72
CA ALA A 155 -2.55 8.06 -10.37
C ALA A 155 -3.40 7.31 -9.36
N LYS A 156 -2.83 6.84 -8.24
CA LYS A 156 -3.59 6.22 -7.14
C LYS A 156 -4.54 7.21 -6.47
N LYS A 157 -4.08 8.44 -6.24
CA LYS A 157 -4.82 9.49 -5.52
C LYS A 157 -6.02 10.02 -6.31
N TYR A 158 -5.90 10.09 -7.62
CA TYR A 158 -6.92 10.66 -8.51
C TYR A 158 -7.56 9.62 -9.45
N HIS A 159 -7.39 8.32 -9.17
CA HIS A 159 -8.03 7.27 -9.96
C HIS A 159 -9.56 7.43 -9.91
N PRO A 160 -10.28 7.42 -11.05
CA PRO A 160 -11.72 7.68 -11.09
C PRO A 160 -12.56 6.66 -10.29
N ASP A 161 -12.09 5.42 -10.14
CA ASP A 161 -12.79 4.42 -9.31
C ASP A 161 -12.62 4.67 -7.80
N LEU A 162 -11.49 5.26 -7.38
CA LEU A 162 -11.17 5.51 -5.98
C LEU A 162 -11.59 6.91 -5.52
N ASN A 163 -11.54 7.89 -6.43
CA ASN A 163 -11.86 9.28 -6.18
C ASN A 163 -12.98 9.75 -7.12
N LYS A 164 -14.17 9.96 -6.55
CA LYS A 164 -15.38 10.40 -7.25
C LYS A 164 -15.63 11.92 -7.15
N GLU A 165 -14.65 12.69 -6.72
CA GLU A 165 -14.78 14.15 -6.66
C GLU A 165 -14.88 14.77 -8.06
N GLU A 166 -15.66 15.85 -8.16
CA GLU A 166 -15.75 16.65 -9.38
C GLU A 166 -14.37 17.22 -9.73
N GLY A 167 -13.77 16.73 -10.82
CA GLY A 167 -12.44 17.14 -11.27
C GLY A 167 -11.32 16.12 -11.03
N ALA A 168 -11.57 15.00 -10.35
CA ALA A 168 -10.59 13.91 -10.22
C ALA A 168 -10.17 13.37 -11.61
N THR A 169 -11.15 13.18 -12.50
CA THR A 169 -10.91 12.81 -13.90
C THR A 169 -10.01 13.80 -14.63
N LYS A 170 -10.26 15.11 -14.48
CA LYS A 170 -9.46 16.15 -15.16
C LYS A 170 -8.03 16.21 -14.63
N LYS A 171 -7.84 16.13 -13.31
CA LYS A 171 -6.50 16.05 -12.71
C LYS A 171 -5.76 14.80 -13.17
N PHE A 172 -6.43 13.65 -13.23
CA PHE A 172 -5.84 12.41 -13.72
C PHE A 172 -5.40 12.53 -15.19
N GLN A 173 -6.19 13.22 -16.04
CA GLN A 173 -5.78 13.54 -17.41
C GLN A 173 -4.51 14.39 -17.45
N GLU A 174 -4.45 15.47 -16.67
CA GLU A 174 -3.27 16.35 -16.59
C GLU A 174 -2.02 15.58 -16.11
N ILE A 175 -2.18 14.71 -15.11
CA ILE A 175 -1.12 13.84 -14.58
C ILE A 175 -0.60 12.87 -15.66
N ASN A 176 -1.49 12.32 -16.49
CA ASN A 176 -1.12 11.44 -17.60
C ASN A 176 -0.36 12.19 -18.68
N SER A 177 -0.87 13.33 -19.14
CA SER A 177 -0.20 14.14 -20.17
C SER A 177 1.18 14.61 -19.71
N ALA A 178 1.30 14.99 -18.44
CA ALA A 178 2.60 15.34 -17.86
C ALA A 178 3.58 14.16 -17.88
N PHE A 179 3.12 12.95 -17.53
CA PHE A 179 3.96 11.75 -17.57
C PHE A 179 4.36 11.33 -19.00
N GLU A 180 3.46 11.46 -19.98
CA GLU A 180 3.75 11.18 -21.40
C GLU A 180 4.81 12.15 -21.97
N PHE A 181 4.87 13.38 -21.47
CA PHE A 181 5.91 14.34 -21.85
C PHE A 181 7.30 13.94 -21.35
N PHE A 182 7.41 13.18 -20.24
CA PHE A 182 8.68 12.72 -19.69
C PHE A 182 9.24 11.49 -20.43
N THR A 183 9.56 11.69 -21.70
CA THR A 183 10.32 10.72 -22.51
C THR A 183 11.81 10.79 -22.18
N ASP A 184 12.55 9.73 -22.50
CA ASP A 184 14.01 9.71 -22.34
C ASP A 184 14.69 10.88 -23.08
N GLU A 185 14.17 11.22 -24.27
CA GLU A 185 14.65 12.34 -25.07
C GLU A 185 14.43 13.69 -24.39
N ASN A 186 13.23 13.93 -23.82
CA ASN A 186 12.92 15.20 -23.16
C ASN A 186 13.67 15.37 -21.83
N ILE A 187 13.84 14.29 -21.07
CA ILE A 187 14.64 14.30 -19.83
C ILE A 187 16.09 14.63 -20.15
N GLU A 188 16.68 13.97 -21.15
CA GLU A 188 18.06 14.23 -21.57
C GLU A 188 18.24 15.64 -22.14
N ARG A 189 17.27 16.12 -22.93
CA ARG A 189 17.25 17.49 -23.46
C ARG A 189 17.25 18.53 -22.34
N TYR A 190 16.41 18.34 -21.30
CA TYR A 190 16.36 19.23 -20.16
C TYR A 190 17.67 19.22 -19.36
N ARG A 191 18.25 18.03 -19.11
CA ARG A 191 19.56 17.87 -18.44
C ARG A 191 20.67 18.63 -19.17
N LYS A 192 20.77 18.49 -20.49
CA LYS A 192 21.73 19.25 -21.30
C LYS A 192 21.55 20.76 -21.18
N MET A 193 20.31 21.26 -21.13
CA MET A 193 20.04 22.70 -20.99
C MET A 193 20.46 23.28 -19.64
N ILE A 194 20.29 22.52 -18.55
CA ILE A 194 20.69 22.97 -17.21
C ILE A 194 22.21 22.86 -16.98
N ASP A 195 22.87 21.90 -17.61
CA ASP A 195 24.32 21.69 -17.47
C ASP A 195 25.16 22.65 -18.32
N ILE A 196 24.64 23.15 -19.45
CA ILE A 196 25.33 24.13 -20.32
C ILE A 196 25.38 25.54 -19.70
N ASN A 197 24.49 25.86 -18.75
CA ASN A 197 24.42 27.18 -18.08
C ASN A 197 25.20 27.23 -16.77
N LYS A 198 26.17 26.33 -16.56
CA LYS A 198 26.98 26.22 -15.34
C LYS A 198 28.46 26.42 -15.67
#